data_AF-A0A955W8Y2-F1
#
_entry.id   AF-A0A955W8Y2-F1
#
_cell.length_a   1.000
_cell.length_b   1.000
_cell.length_c   1.000
_cell.angle_alpha   90.00
_cell.angle_beta   90.00
_cell.angle_gamma   90.00
#
_symmetry.space_group_name_H-M   'P 1'
#
loop_
_entity.id
_entity.type
_entity.pdbx_description
1 polymer ?
#
loop_
_entity_poly.entity_id
_entity_poly.type
_entity_poly.pdbx_seq_one_letter_code
_entity_poly.pdbx_strand_id
1 'polypeptide(L)'
;MPTWSDVQEYARSKYELTEDNENSFKLIFEYQNDRLQAVIVSRFEAMGREWVDFASACAKREDLDPEVALQRNFGFAVGGLCLDKGVYVVRYSVQLDTMDMDEFELPLHVVARTADKLEQEITGKDEF
;
A
#
# COMPACT_ATOMS: atom_id res chain seq x y z
N MET A 1 21.08 3.48 -9.52
CA MET A 1 20.18 2.67 -8.69
C MET A 1 19.75 3.56 -7.56
N PRO A 2 18.44 3.71 -7.33
CA PRO A 2 17.95 4.53 -6.23
C PRO A 2 18.31 3.88 -4.90
N THR A 3 18.43 4.72 -3.89
CA THR A 3 18.52 4.34 -2.48
C THR A 3 17.18 4.57 -1.81
N TRP A 4 17.02 4.02 -0.60
CA TRP A 4 15.82 4.29 0.20
C TRP A 4 15.68 5.78 0.54
N SER A 5 16.80 6.47 0.79
CA SER A 5 16.79 7.92 1.00
C SER A 5 16.25 8.67 -0.22
N ASP A 6 16.60 8.24 -1.45
CA ASP A 6 16.06 8.84 -2.68
C ASP A 6 14.53 8.68 -2.75
N VAL A 7 13.99 7.51 -2.35
CA VAL A 7 12.55 7.26 -2.29
C VAL A 7 11.88 8.17 -1.27
N GLN A 8 12.45 8.31 -0.07
CA GLN A 8 11.90 9.18 0.96
C GLN A 8 11.95 10.66 0.54
N GLU A 9 13.05 11.11 -0.04
CA GLU A 9 13.20 12.48 -0.54
C GLU A 9 12.21 12.77 -1.67
N TYR A 10 12.04 11.84 -2.60
CA TYR A 10 11.03 11.94 -3.65
C TYR A 10 9.62 12.05 -3.06
N ALA A 11 9.26 11.17 -2.12
CA ALA A 11 7.96 11.21 -1.46
C ALA A 11 7.72 12.55 -0.72
N ARG A 12 8.71 13.03 0.05
CA ARG A 12 8.65 14.33 0.74
C ARG A 12 8.51 15.52 -0.20
N SER A 13 9.06 15.42 -1.42
CA SER A 13 8.98 16.51 -2.41
C SER A 13 7.59 16.67 -3.03
N LYS A 14 6.77 15.62 -2.97
CA LYS A 14 5.45 15.56 -3.64
C LYS A 14 4.27 15.45 -2.69
N TYR A 15 4.48 14.87 -1.52
CA TYR A 15 3.44 14.50 -0.58
C TYR A 15 3.73 14.99 0.83
N GLU A 16 2.67 15.23 1.59
CA GLU A 16 2.76 15.42 3.03
C GLU A 16 2.73 14.05 3.72
N LEU A 17 3.82 13.73 4.43
CA LEU A 17 3.96 12.45 5.13
C LEU A 17 3.42 12.59 6.56
N THR A 18 2.50 11.72 6.95
CA THR A 18 1.92 11.72 8.30
C THR A 18 2.80 10.99 9.32
N GLU A 19 3.62 10.06 8.84
CA GLU A 19 4.71 9.43 9.58
C GLU A 19 5.92 9.32 8.66
N ASP A 20 7.12 9.55 9.19
CA ASP A 20 8.37 9.47 8.45
C ASP A 20 9.48 8.94 9.37
N ASN A 21 9.73 7.64 9.25
CA ASN A 21 10.67 6.88 10.06
C ASN A 21 11.87 6.46 9.21
N GLU A 22 12.89 5.87 9.84
CA GLU A 22 14.11 5.43 9.15
C GLU A 22 13.83 4.45 7.99
N ASN A 23 12.91 3.49 8.18
CA ASN A 23 12.64 2.42 7.20
C ASN A 23 11.18 2.41 6.71
N SER A 24 10.39 3.42 7.04
CA SER A 24 9.00 3.50 6.58
C SER A 24 8.45 4.91 6.64
N PHE A 25 7.45 5.19 5.83
CA PHE A 25 6.66 6.41 5.92
C PHE A 25 5.19 6.12 5.58
N LYS A 26 4.31 7.05 5.96
CA LYS A 26 2.87 6.93 5.74
C LYS A 26 2.35 8.13 4.96
N LEU A 27 1.52 7.85 3.96
CA LEU A 27 0.77 8.85 3.19
C LEU A 27 -0.72 8.64 3.42
N ILE A 28 -1.49 9.72 3.34
CA ILE A 28 -2.96 9.65 3.33
C ILE A 28 -3.44 10.23 2.00
N PHE A 29 -4.24 9.45 1.29
CA PHE A 29 -4.93 9.89 0.08
C PHE A 29 -6.35 10.32 0.43
N GLU A 30 -6.77 11.46 -0.12
CA GLU A 30 -8.15 11.89 -0.09
C GLU A 30 -8.83 11.52 -1.41
N TYR A 31 -9.93 10.79 -1.32
CA TYR A 31 -10.78 10.39 -2.45
C TYR A 31 -12.12 11.11 -2.42
N GLN A 32 -12.93 10.89 -3.46
CA GLN A 32 -14.25 11.49 -3.55
C GLN A 32 -15.13 11.09 -2.35
N ASN A 33 -15.95 12.02 -1.87
CA ASN A 33 -16.82 11.88 -0.70
C ASN A 33 -16.08 11.90 0.65
N ASP A 34 -15.01 12.69 0.76
CA ASP A 34 -14.22 12.89 1.99
C ASP A 34 -13.60 11.59 2.54
N ARG A 35 -13.40 10.61 1.65
CA ARG A 35 -12.84 9.32 2.01
C ARG A 35 -11.33 9.39 2.12
N LEU A 36 -10.79 8.78 3.15
CA LEU A 36 -9.35 8.72 3.37
C LEU A 36 -8.83 7.31 3.10
N GLN A 37 -7.58 7.22 2.67
CA GLN A 37 -6.89 5.94 2.60
C GLN A 37 -5.43 6.10 2.94
N ALA A 38 -5.00 5.43 4.01
CA ALA A 38 -3.59 5.39 4.37
C ALA A 38 -2.81 4.36 3.52
N VAL A 39 -1.62 4.76 3.03
CA VAL A 39 -0.62 3.84 2.49
C VAL A 39 0.65 3.94 3.33
N ILE A 40 1.13 2.78 3.78
CA ILE A 40 2.43 2.63 4.41
C ILE A 40 3.40 2.15 3.35
N VAL A 41 4.49 2.89 3.18
CA VAL A 41 5.62 2.50 2.36
C VAL A 41 6.77 2.12 3.27
N SER A 42 7.37 0.95 3.09
CA SER A 42 8.46 0.49 3.94
C SER A 42 9.57 -0.20 3.17
N ARG A 43 10.78 -0.14 3.72
CA ARG A 43 11.95 -0.86 3.22
C ARG A 43 12.12 -2.17 3.98
N PHE A 44 12.44 -3.23 3.25
CA PHE A 44 12.94 -4.47 3.85
C PHE A 44 14.02 -5.12 2.98
N GLU A 45 14.80 -6.01 3.59
CA GLU A 45 15.81 -6.79 2.87
C GLU A 45 15.36 -8.25 2.75
N ALA A 46 15.45 -8.81 1.54
CA ALA A 46 15.15 -10.21 1.27
C ALA A 46 15.95 -10.71 0.08
N MET A 47 16.40 -11.97 0.15
CA MET A 47 17.22 -12.60 -0.90
C MET A 47 18.51 -11.82 -1.23
N GLY A 48 19.08 -11.13 -0.23
CA GLY A 48 20.27 -10.29 -0.39
C GLY A 48 20.04 -9.04 -1.25
N ARG A 49 18.80 -8.53 -1.29
CA ARG A 49 18.37 -7.38 -2.07
C ARG A 49 17.45 -6.50 -1.23
N GLU A 50 17.43 -5.21 -1.54
CA GLU A 50 16.51 -4.26 -0.93
C GLU A 50 15.19 -4.19 -1.69
N TRP A 51 14.10 -4.09 -0.94
CA TRP A 51 12.74 -4.05 -1.46
C TRP A 51 11.97 -2.88 -0.86
N VAL A 52 11.08 -2.33 -1.66
CA VAL A 52 10.08 -1.35 -1.24
C VAL A 52 8.73 -2.04 -1.20
N ASP A 53 8.08 -1.98 -0.04
CA ASP A 53 6.75 -2.50 0.21
C ASP A 53 5.74 -1.36 0.24
N PHE A 54 4.60 -1.55 -0.41
CA PHE A 54 3.44 -0.67 -0.38
C PHE A 54 2.28 -1.44 0.22
N ALA A 55 1.71 -0.94 1.31
CA ALA A 55 0.62 -1.60 2.01
C ALA A 55 -0.48 -0.62 2.39
N SER A 56 -1.74 -1.01 2.18
CA SER A 56 -2.91 -0.20 2.54
C SER A 56 -4.02 -1.10 3.09
N ALA A 57 -4.61 -0.70 4.21
CA ALA A 57 -5.64 -1.47 4.90
C ALA A 57 -7.00 -1.30 4.20
N CYS A 58 -7.79 -2.36 4.11
CA CYS A 58 -9.06 -2.30 3.38
C CYS A 58 -10.27 -2.91 4.11
N ALA A 59 -10.07 -3.82 5.07
CA ALA A 59 -11.19 -4.42 5.80
C ALA A 59 -10.72 -5.08 7.10
N LYS A 60 -11.60 -5.19 8.10
CA LYS A 60 -11.34 -6.07 9.25
C LYS A 60 -11.52 -7.52 8.82
N ARG A 61 -10.86 -8.44 9.53
CA ARG A 61 -10.97 -9.89 9.29
C ARG A 61 -12.43 -10.37 9.32
N GLU A 62 -13.24 -9.78 10.17
CA GLU A 62 -14.64 -10.17 10.38
C GLU A 62 -15.58 -9.73 9.25
N ASP A 63 -15.16 -8.77 8.42
CA ASP A 63 -15.98 -8.22 7.35
C ASP A 63 -15.79 -8.95 6.00
N LEU A 64 -14.76 -9.79 5.88
CA LEU A 64 -14.43 -10.49 4.63
C LEU A 64 -14.05 -11.95 4.88
N ASP A 65 -14.74 -12.87 4.21
CA ASP A 65 -14.39 -14.29 4.25
C ASP A 65 -12.99 -14.55 3.65
N PRO A 66 -12.12 -15.35 4.31
CA PRO A 66 -10.76 -15.59 3.81
C PRO A 66 -10.68 -16.26 2.44
N GLU A 67 -11.61 -17.15 2.10
CA GLU A 67 -11.61 -17.79 0.78
C GLU A 67 -11.98 -16.76 -0.29
N VAL A 68 -12.99 -15.93 -0.02
CA VAL A 68 -13.37 -14.82 -0.90
C VAL A 68 -12.22 -13.83 -1.08
N ALA A 69 -11.50 -13.50 -0.01
CA ALA A 69 -10.31 -12.64 -0.07
C ALA A 69 -9.23 -13.22 -1.00
N LEU A 70 -8.94 -14.52 -0.88
CA LEU A 70 -7.97 -15.20 -1.74
C LEU A 70 -8.43 -15.30 -3.19
N GLN A 71 -9.72 -15.53 -3.44
CA GLN A 71 -10.28 -15.55 -4.79
C GLN A 71 -10.17 -14.18 -5.47
N ARG A 72 -10.37 -13.08 -4.71
CA ARG A 72 -10.22 -11.71 -5.23
C ARG A 72 -8.82 -11.41 -5.74
N ASN A 73 -7.78 -11.97 -5.13
CA ASN A 73 -6.39 -11.79 -5.59
C ASN A 73 -6.19 -12.18 -7.04
N PHE A 74 -6.94 -13.14 -7.56
CA PHE A 74 -6.82 -13.56 -8.96
C PHE A 74 -7.14 -12.44 -9.95
N GLY A 75 -7.98 -11.47 -9.56
CA GLY A 75 -8.36 -10.34 -10.40
C GLY A 75 -7.43 -9.12 -10.29
N PHE A 76 -6.43 -9.14 -9.40
CA PHE A 76 -5.57 -7.98 -9.19
C PHE A 76 -4.50 -7.87 -10.27
N ALA A 77 -4.26 -6.65 -10.75
CA ALA A 77 -3.20 -6.38 -11.71
C ALA A 77 -1.80 -6.53 -11.10
N VAL A 78 -1.64 -6.08 -9.85
CA VAL A 78 -0.43 -6.20 -9.04
C VAL A 78 -0.79 -6.36 -7.57
N GLY A 79 0.12 -6.96 -6.80
CA GLY A 79 -0.04 -7.16 -5.37
C GLY A 79 -1.05 -8.25 -5.00
N GLY A 80 -1.45 -8.26 -3.74
CA GLY A 80 -2.40 -9.21 -3.18
C GLY A 80 -2.88 -8.81 -1.80
N LEU A 81 -4.06 -9.30 -1.42
CA LEU A 81 -4.59 -9.28 -0.08
C LEU A 81 -3.78 -10.20 0.82
N CYS A 82 -3.32 -9.61 1.91
CA CYS A 82 -2.68 -10.26 3.03
C CYS A 82 -3.49 -9.98 4.29
N LEU A 83 -3.37 -10.84 5.31
CA LEU A 83 -3.96 -10.59 6.62
C LEU A 83 -2.86 -10.26 7.62
N ASP A 84 -2.83 -9.03 8.13
CA ASP A 84 -1.94 -8.60 9.20
C ASP A 84 -2.75 -8.18 10.42
N LYS A 85 -2.48 -8.80 11.58
CA LYS A 85 -3.07 -8.46 12.89
C LYS A 85 -4.61 -8.27 12.88
N GLY A 86 -5.33 -9.05 12.07
CA GLY A 86 -6.78 -9.00 11.99
C GLY A 86 -7.34 -7.96 11.01
N VAL A 87 -6.48 -7.35 10.18
CA VAL A 87 -6.85 -6.41 9.12
C VAL A 87 -6.36 -6.95 7.78
N TYR A 88 -7.24 -6.96 6.79
CA TYR A 88 -6.86 -7.22 5.41
C TYR A 88 -6.15 -6.01 4.83
N VAL A 89 -4.98 -6.25 4.24
CA VAL A 89 -4.14 -5.24 3.61
C VAL A 89 -3.88 -5.61 2.16
N VAL A 90 -4.04 -4.65 1.25
CA VAL A 90 -3.52 -4.77 -0.11
C VAL A 90 -2.03 -4.48 -0.03
N ARG A 91 -1.21 -5.45 -0.46
CA ARG A 91 0.25 -5.36 -0.38
C ARG A 91 0.88 -5.61 -1.74
N TYR A 92 1.87 -4.80 -2.10
CA TYR A 92 2.70 -4.99 -3.28
C TYR A 92 4.15 -4.60 -2.99
N SER A 93 5.11 -5.42 -3.42
CA SER A 93 6.54 -5.17 -3.19
C SER A 93 7.30 -5.16 -4.51
N VAL A 94 8.26 -4.24 -4.63
CA VAL A 94 9.16 -4.11 -5.79
C VAL A 94 10.61 -4.03 -5.32
N GLN A 95 11.55 -4.47 -6.14
CA GLN A 95 12.97 -4.37 -5.82
C GLN A 95 13.44 -2.92 -5.98
N LEU A 96 14.15 -2.40 -4.97
CA LEU A 96 14.62 -1.01 -4.96
C LEU A 96 15.61 -0.74 -6.10
N ASP A 97 16.61 -1.62 -6.29
CA ASP A 97 17.69 -1.43 -7.26
C ASP A 97 17.22 -1.13 -8.70
N THR A 98 16.06 -1.66 -9.08
CA THR A 98 15.50 -1.60 -10.43
C THR A 98 14.33 -0.63 -10.54
N MET A 99 13.91 0.01 -9.45
CA MET A 99 12.76 0.91 -9.44
C MET A 99 13.14 2.27 -10.05
N ASP A 100 12.35 2.75 -11.00
CA ASP A 100 12.40 4.17 -11.39
C ASP A 100 11.57 5.00 -10.38
N MET A 101 12.01 6.23 -10.07
CA MET A 101 11.23 7.13 -9.20
C MET A 101 9.92 7.56 -9.87
N ASP A 102 9.88 7.66 -11.20
CA ASP A 102 8.63 7.88 -11.92
C ASP A 102 7.70 6.65 -11.83
N GLU A 103 8.26 5.45 -11.67
CA GLU A 103 7.51 4.22 -11.45
C GLU A 103 6.99 4.08 -10.02
N PHE A 104 7.55 4.78 -9.02
CA PHE A 104 7.09 4.75 -7.61
C PHE A 104 5.60 5.12 -7.45
N GLU A 105 5.12 6.05 -8.27
CA GLU A 105 3.74 6.57 -8.19
C GLU A 105 2.70 5.49 -8.52
N LEU A 106 3.03 4.57 -9.43
CA LEU A 106 2.09 3.57 -9.90
C LEU A 106 1.73 2.54 -8.80
N PRO A 107 2.70 1.85 -8.15
CA PRO A 107 2.45 1.00 -6.98
C PRO A 107 1.67 1.72 -5.89
N LEU A 108 2.05 2.95 -5.58
CA LEU A 108 1.45 3.76 -4.53
C LEU A 108 -0.05 3.98 -4.78
N HIS A 109 -0.41 4.47 -5.97
CA HIS A 109 -1.80 4.72 -6.31
C HIS A 109 -2.61 3.43 -6.55
N VAL A 110 -2.01 2.37 -7.08
CA VAL A 110 -2.72 1.11 -7.30
C VAL A 110 -3.12 0.48 -5.97
N VAL A 111 -2.20 0.43 -4.99
CA VAL A 111 -2.48 -0.11 -3.66
C VAL A 111 -3.55 0.72 -2.94
N ALA A 112 -3.43 2.05 -2.95
CA ALA A 112 -4.41 2.95 -2.35
C ALA A 112 -5.81 2.79 -2.96
N ARG A 113 -5.93 2.85 -4.30
CA ARG A 113 -7.22 2.73 -4.98
C ARG A 113 -7.85 1.35 -4.84
N THR A 114 -7.03 0.30 -4.80
CA THR A 114 -7.53 -1.06 -4.62
C THR A 114 -8.07 -1.24 -3.21
N ALA A 115 -7.36 -0.73 -2.20
CA ALA A 115 -7.83 -0.77 -0.81
C ALA A 115 -9.13 0.03 -0.63
N ASP A 116 -9.19 1.27 -1.14
CA ASP A 116 -10.36 2.15 -1.02
C ASP A 116 -11.60 1.53 -1.67
N LYS A 117 -11.42 0.92 -2.86
CA LYS A 117 -12.49 0.21 -3.56
C LYS A 117 -12.97 -1.02 -2.80
N LEU A 118 -12.05 -1.81 -2.27
CA LEU A 118 -12.40 -3.00 -1.49
C LEU A 118 -13.14 -2.63 -0.22
N GLU A 119 -12.68 -1.62 0.49
CA GLU A 119 -13.36 -1.11 1.67
C GLU A 119 -14.80 -0.69 1.33
N GLN A 120 -14.98 0.07 0.25
CA GLN A 120 -16.31 0.48 -0.21
C GLN A 120 -17.23 -0.70 -0.51
N GLU A 121 -16.70 -1.71 -1.20
CA GLU A 121 -17.46 -2.91 -1.58
C GLU A 121 -17.81 -3.80 -0.38
N ILE A 122 -16.96 -3.81 0.66
CA ILE A 122 -17.08 -4.72 1.81
C ILE A 122 -17.89 -4.08 2.94
N THR A 123 -17.52 -2.87 3.36
CA THR A 123 -18.06 -2.24 4.57
C THR A 123 -19.11 -1.18 4.24
N GLY A 124 -19.04 -0.57 3.04
CA GLY A 124 -19.82 0.60 2.68
C GLY A 124 -19.53 1.83 3.56
N LYS A 125 -18.41 1.82 4.29
CA LYS A 125 -17.97 2.85 5.25
C LYS A 125 -16.54 3.28 4.94
N ASP A 126 -16.11 4.35 5.61
CA ASP A 126 -14.74 4.88 5.57
C ASP A 126 -14.13 4.75 6.98
N GLU A 127 -13.37 3.68 7.19
CA GLU A 127 -12.74 3.30 8.47
C GLU A 127 -11.20 3.17 8.39
N PHE A 128 -10.58 3.23 7.20
CA PHE A 128 -9.15 2.91 6.96
C PHE A 128 -8.32 3.97 6.21
#